data_AF-A0A4S8ZSR1-F1
#
_entry.id   AF-A0A4S8ZSR1-F1
#
_cell.length_a   1.000
_cell.length_b   1.000
_cell.length_c   1.000
_cell.angle_alpha   90.00
_cell.angle_beta   90.00
_cell.angle_gamma   90.00
#
_symmetry.space_group_name_H-M   'P 1'
#
loop_
_entity.id
_entity.type
_entity.pdbx_description
1 polymer ?
#
loop_
_entity_poly.entity_id
_entity_poly.type
_entity_poly.pdbx_seq_one_letter_code
_entity_poly.pdbx_strand_id
1 'polypeptide(L)'
;MGNRQSPYLPCQSTIMAQSKNNKTGESTASIEPENSSDNNASTEMPTHNITLEQLHTLQNQVSALFSIHQELQETTDLITEAVNQIIDDPERVAMSFEEILVLIKDVIDRSD
;
A
#
# COMPACT_ATOMS: atom_id res chain seq x y z
N MET A 1 -13.34 -21.16 36.32
CA MET A 1 -14.04 -21.62 35.09
C MET A 1 -14.59 -20.38 34.40
N GLY A 2 -14.32 -20.21 33.10
CA GLY A 2 -14.77 -19.05 32.31
C GLY A 2 -13.63 -18.48 31.46
N ASN A 3 -13.33 -19.17 30.37
CA ASN A 3 -12.23 -18.92 29.43
C ASN A 3 -12.81 -18.22 28.18
N ARG A 4 -11.97 -17.42 27.48
CA ARG A 4 -12.08 -17.03 26.04
C ARG A 4 -13.13 -15.95 25.69
N GLN A 5 -12.97 -15.08 24.69
CA GLN A 5 -11.96 -14.85 23.65
C GLN A 5 -12.26 -13.46 23.05
N SER A 6 -11.21 -12.72 22.66
CA SER A 6 -11.29 -11.49 21.87
C SER A 6 -11.92 -11.75 20.49
N PRO A 7 -12.89 -10.95 20.01
CA PRO A 7 -13.46 -11.14 18.68
C PRO A 7 -12.61 -10.44 17.62
N TYR A 8 -11.72 -11.20 16.98
CA TYR A 8 -11.23 -10.83 15.65
C TYR A 8 -12.39 -11.00 14.65
N LEU A 9 -12.84 -9.90 14.06
CA LEU A 9 -13.78 -9.89 12.93
C LEU A 9 -12.99 -10.10 11.62
N PRO A 10 -13.32 -11.12 10.80
CA PRO A 10 -12.90 -11.13 9.40
C PRO A 10 -13.91 -10.35 8.54
N CYS A 11 -13.43 -9.37 7.78
CA CYS A 11 -14.20 -8.68 6.75
C CYS A 11 -14.62 -9.67 5.65
N GLN A 12 -15.89 -10.07 5.63
CA GLN A 12 -16.48 -10.76 4.48
C GLN A 12 -17.04 -9.72 3.51
N SER A 13 -16.44 -9.61 2.32
CA SER A 13 -17.01 -8.84 1.21
C SER A 13 -18.18 -9.58 0.60
N THR A 14 -19.41 -9.11 0.84
CA THR A 14 -20.61 -9.57 0.14
C THR A 14 -20.71 -8.88 -1.23
N ILE A 15 -20.52 -9.63 -2.31
CA ILE A 15 -20.82 -9.16 -3.67
C ILE A 15 -22.34 -9.24 -3.88
N MET A 16 -23.03 -8.10 -3.91
CA MET A 16 -24.45 -8.06 -4.29
C MET A 16 -24.59 -7.86 -5.80
N ALA A 17 -24.85 -8.94 -6.53
CA ALA A 17 -25.35 -8.87 -7.91
C ALA A 17 -26.85 -8.50 -7.87
N GLN A 18 -27.19 -7.28 -8.29
CA GLN A 18 -28.59 -6.90 -8.54
C GLN A 18 -28.90 -7.01 -10.03
N SER A 19 -29.50 -8.13 -10.39
CA SER A 19 -30.21 -8.32 -11.65
C SER A 19 -31.47 -7.44 -11.67
N LYS A 20 -31.57 -6.54 -12.64
CA LYS A 20 -32.81 -5.84 -12.98
C LYS A 20 -33.13 -6.13 -14.45
N ASN A 21 -34.13 -6.97 -14.65
CA ASN A 21 -34.80 -7.21 -15.92
C ASN A 21 -36.05 -6.33 -16.00
N ASN A 22 -36.14 -5.47 -17.02
CA ASN A 22 -37.40 -4.83 -17.40
C ASN A 22 -37.63 -4.80 -18.94
N LYS A 23 -38.42 -5.77 -19.39
CA LYS A 23 -39.61 -5.67 -20.25
C LYS A 23 -39.58 -4.86 -21.58
N THR A 24 -39.70 -5.64 -22.67
CA THR A 24 -40.50 -5.45 -23.90
C THR A 24 -40.08 -4.42 -24.95
N GLY A 25 -39.73 -4.95 -26.13
CA GLY A 25 -39.76 -4.28 -27.42
C GLY A 25 -39.34 -5.27 -28.51
N GLU A 26 -40.29 -5.74 -29.31
CA GLU A 26 -40.09 -6.60 -30.48
C GLU A 26 -39.04 -6.01 -31.45
N SER A 27 -38.12 -6.85 -31.91
CA SER A 27 -37.61 -6.72 -33.28
C SER A 27 -37.17 -8.08 -33.79
N THR A 28 -37.95 -8.58 -34.74
CA THR A 28 -37.75 -9.82 -35.49
C THR A 28 -36.49 -9.74 -36.33
N ALA A 29 -35.53 -10.63 -36.07
CA ALA A 29 -34.58 -11.09 -37.06
C ALA A 29 -34.29 -12.56 -36.78
N SER A 30 -35.01 -13.42 -37.50
CA SER A 30 -34.76 -14.85 -37.60
C SER A 30 -33.35 -15.06 -38.14
N ILE A 31 -32.47 -15.65 -37.34
CA ILE A 31 -31.25 -16.29 -37.85
C ILE A 31 -31.28 -17.73 -37.36
N GLU A 32 -31.45 -18.61 -38.33
CA GLU A 32 -31.41 -20.05 -38.24
C GLU A 32 -30.13 -20.51 -37.54
N PRO A 33 -30.17 -21.50 -36.63
CA PRO A 33 -28.96 -22.00 -36.00
C PRO A 33 -28.18 -22.84 -37.02
N GLU A 34 -27.20 -22.24 -37.67
CA GLU A 34 -26.18 -23.01 -38.37
C GLU A 34 -25.37 -23.79 -37.34
N ASN A 35 -25.67 -25.08 -37.29
CA ASN A 35 -24.91 -26.08 -36.58
C ASN A 35 -23.53 -26.18 -37.23
N SER A 36 -22.56 -25.38 -36.74
CA SER A 36 -21.14 -25.65 -36.94
C SER A 36 -20.54 -25.98 -35.58
N SER A 37 -20.32 -27.28 -35.42
CA SER A 37 -19.30 -27.84 -34.54
C SER A 37 -18.02 -27.01 -34.69
N ASP A 38 -17.55 -26.38 -33.63
CA ASP A 38 -16.25 -26.72 -33.06
C ASP A 38 -15.93 -25.83 -31.87
N ASN A 39 -15.46 -26.52 -30.82
CA ASN A 39 -14.77 -25.99 -29.66
C ASN A 39 -15.67 -25.27 -28.65
N ASN A 40 -16.24 -26.10 -27.79
CA ASN A 40 -16.37 -25.81 -26.37
C ASN A 40 -14.96 -25.52 -25.78
N ALA A 41 -14.36 -24.39 -26.16
CA ALA A 41 -13.26 -23.79 -25.44
C ALA A 41 -13.86 -23.25 -24.15
N SER A 42 -14.13 -24.17 -23.22
CA SER A 42 -14.28 -23.87 -21.80
C SER A 42 -13.11 -22.96 -21.49
N THR A 43 -13.39 -21.66 -21.35
CA THR A 43 -12.39 -20.67 -21.03
C THR A 43 -12.09 -20.91 -19.56
N GLU A 44 -11.31 -21.95 -19.28
CA GLU A 44 -10.71 -22.17 -17.98
C GLU A 44 -9.97 -20.89 -17.66
N MET A 45 -10.43 -20.17 -16.63
CA MET A 45 -9.62 -19.09 -16.09
C MET A 45 -8.28 -19.72 -15.70
N PRO A 46 -7.14 -19.21 -16.19
CA PRO A 46 -5.85 -19.70 -15.77
C PRO A 46 -5.75 -19.46 -14.26
N THR A 47 -5.96 -20.55 -13.51
CA THR A 47 -5.82 -20.51 -12.06
C THR A 47 -4.32 -20.64 -11.83
N HIS A 48 -3.62 -19.52 -11.77
CA HIS A 48 -2.21 -19.51 -11.41
C HIS A 48 -2.10 -19.95 -9.95
N ASN A 49 -1.90 -21.25 -9.75
CA ASN A 49 -1.70 -21.84 -8.43
C ASN A 49 -0.35 -21.36 -7.89
N ILE A 50 -0.41 -20.54 -6.84
CA ILE A 50 0.77 -20.12 -6.08
C ILE A 50 1.24 -21.28 -5.22
N THR A 51 2.54 -21.60 -5.28
CA THR A 51 3.14 -22.59 -4.40
C THR A 51 3.25 -22.03 -2.97
N LEU A 52 3.30 -22.92 -1.97
CA LEU A 52 3.46 -22.50 -0.57
C LEU A 52 4.74 -21.67 -0.36
N GLU A 53 5.82 -21.99 -1.08
CA GLU A 53 7.07 -21.23 -1.05
C GLU A 53 6.92 -19.83 -1.64
N GLN A 54 6.17 -19.68 -2.74
CA GLN A 54 5.85 -18.38 -3.33
C GLN A 54 5.00 -17.55 -2.37
N LEU A 55 4.07 -18.17 -1.65
CA LEU A 55 3.25 -17.48 -0.64
C LEU A 55 4.10 -16.96 0.53
N HIS A 56 5.02 -17.78 1.06
CA HIS A 56 5.95 -17.35 2.11
C HIS A 56 6.90 -16.25 1.64
N THR A 57 7.39 -16.35 0.41
CA THR A 57 8.23 -15.31 -0.20
C THR A 57 7.46 -13.99 -0.29
N LEU A 58 6.21 -14.03 -0.72
CA LEU A 58 5.35 -12.86 -0.79
C LEU A 58 5.07 -12.28 0.60
N GLN A 59 4.81 -13.12 1.60
CA GLN A 59 4.61 -12.68 2.98
C GLN A 59 5.84 -11.94 3.53
N ASN A 60 7.05 -12.47 3.26
CA ASN A 60 8.30 -11.83 3.68
C ASN A 60 8.51 -10.48 2.97
N GLN A 61 8.20 -10.41 1.67
CA GLN A 61 8.29 -9.16 0.90
C GLN A 61 7.35 -8.09 1.43
N VAL A 62 6.09 -8.45 1.71
CA VAL A 62 5.10 -7.52 2.28
C VAL A 62 5.54 -7.05 3.66
N SER A 63 6.09 -7.95 4.48
CA SER A 63 6.60 -7.59 5.81
C SER A 63 7.77 -6.60 5.74
N ALA A 64 8.72 -6.83 4.83
CA ALA A 64 9.84 -5.92 4.61
C ALA A 64 9.37 -4.54 4.10
N LEU A 65 8.41 -4.52 3.18
CA LEU A 65 7.83 -3.27 2.67
C LEU A 65 7.14 -2.48 3.78
N PHE A 66 6.44 -3.17 4.70
CA PHE A 66 5.79 -2.52 5.84
C PHE A 66 6.80 -1.91 6.82
N SER A 67 7.95 -2.57 7.05
CA SER A 67 9.04 -1.98 7.85
C SER A 67 9.60 -0.72 7.20
N ILE A 68 9.88 -0.75 5.89
CA ILE A 68 10.37 0.42 5.14
C ILE A 68 9.37 1.57 5.21
N HIS A 69 8.07 1.27 5.10
CA HIS A 69 7.04 2.29 5.18
C HIS A 69 7.02 2.98 6.56
N GLN A 70 7.21 2.23 7.65
CA GLN A 70 7.30 2.81 9.00
C GLN A 70 8.53 3.70 9.14
N GLU A 71 9.71 3.25 8.70
CA GLU A 71 10.94 4.06 8.74
C GLU A 71 10.79 5.36 7.94
N LEU A 72 10.14 5.29 6.78
CA LEU A 72 9.86 6.48 5.96
C LEU A 72 8.90 7.44 6.66
N GLN A 73 7.89 6.91 7.36
CA GLN A 73 6.95 7.74 8.12
C GLN A 73 7.67 8.47 9.26
N GLU A 74 8.47 7.76 10.07
CA GLU A 74 9.26 8.35 11.14
C GLU A 74 10.22 9.43 10.62
N THR A 75 10.87 9.17 9.49
CA THR A 75 11.75 10.14 8.84
C THR A 75 10.99 11.39 8.39
N THR A 76 9.78 11.20 7.85
CA THR A 76 8.92 12.31 7.41
C THR A 76 8.47 13.17 8.57
N ASP A 77 8.15 12.56 9.71
CA ASP A 77 7.77 13.27 10.93
C ASP A 77 8.93 14.11 11.48
N LEU A 78 10.16 13.55 11.51
CA LEU A 78 11.37 14.27 11.91
C LEU A 78 11.69 15.45 10.99
N ILE A 79 11.56 15.26 9.67
CA ILE A 79 11.77 16.35 8.69
C ILE A 79 10.72 17.45 8.92
N THR A 80 9.47 17.07 9.13
CA THR A 80 8.38 18.02 9.38
C THR A 80 8.65 18.83 10.64
N GLU A 81 9.07 18.18 11.72
CA GLU A 81 9.45 18.86 12.97
C GLU A 81 10.62 19.83 12.74
N ALA A 82 11.67 19.39 12.06
CA ALA A 82 12.84 20.24 11.77
C ALA A 82 12.46 21.47 10.93
N VAL A 83 11.61 21.30 9.91
CA VAL A 83 11.11 22.40 9.08
C VAL A 83 10.27 23.37 9.91
N ASN A 84 9.40 22.87 10.78
CA ASN A 84 8.62 23.73 11.67
C ASN A 84 9.51 24.56 12.59
N GLN A 85 10.58 23.98 13.16
CA GLN A 85 11.52 24.74 13.98
C GLN A 85 12.22 25.87 13.19
N ILE A 86 12.56 25.63 11.92
CA ILE A 86 13.16 26.65 11.04
C ILE A 86 12.15 27.77 10.73
N ILE A 87 10.88 27.43 10.50
CA ILE A 87 9.83 28.40 10.20
C ILE A 87 9.47 29.24 11.45
N ASP A 88 9.35 28.59 12.60
CA ASP A 88 8.94 29.23 13.85
C ASP A 88 10.00 30.20 14.39
N ASP A 89 11.28 29.86 14.25
CA ASP A 89 12.38 30.65 14.82
C ASP A 89 13.68 30.52 13.99
N PRO A 90 13.72 31.12 12.78
CA PRO A 90 14.86 31.00 11.87
C PRO A 90 16.14 31.64 12.42
N GLU A 91 16.02 32.71 13.21
CA GLU A 91 17.17 33.41 13.81
C GLU A 91 17.86 32.54 14.86
N ARG A 92 17.09 31.88 15.74
CA ARG A 92 17.67 30.94 16.71
C ARG A 92 18.38 29.77 16.04
N VAL A 93 17.78 29.23 14.98
CA VAL A 93 18.40 28.15 14.21
C VAL A 93 19.71 28.63 13.57
N ALA A 94 19.72 29.81 12.94
CA ALA A 94 20.94 30.39 12.35
C ALA A 94 22.05 30.63 13.40
N MET A 95 21.71 31.20 14.56
CA MET A 95 22.68 31.40 15.66
C MET A 95 23.30 30.07 16.12
N SER A 96 22.50 29.00 16.21
CA SER A 96 23.02 27.68 16.59
C SER A 96 24.04 27.13 15.58
N PHE A 97 23.86 27.41 14.28
CA PHE A 97 24.84 27.06 13.25
C PHE A 97 26.10 27.90 13.37
N GLU A 98 25.99 29.21 13.63
CA GLU A 98 27.14 30.08 13.85
C GLU A 98 27.99 29.64 15.05
N GLU A 99 27.36 29.26 16.16
CA GLU A 99 28.05 28.72 17.33
C GLU A 99 28.85 27.46 17.00
N ILE A 100 28.26 26.53 16.23
CA ILE A 100 28.93 25.31 15.79
C ILE A 100 30.13 25.64 14.89
N LEU A 101 29.97 26.58 13.96
CA LEU A 101 31.06 27.00 13.06
C LEU A 101 32.23 27.63 13.84
N VAL A 102 31.93 28.42 14.88
CA VAL A 102 32.95 28.98 15.77
C VAL A 102 33.70 27.85 16.50
N LEU A 103 32.99 26.85 17.02
CA LEU A 103 33.61 25.69 17.67
C LEU A 103 34.51 24.89 16.72
N ILE A 104 34.05 24.64 15.48
CA ILE A 104 34.84 23.94 14.47
C ILE A 104 36.11 24.72 14.15
N LYS A 105 36.00 26.03 13.95
CA LYS A 105 37.15 26.89 13.71
C LYS A 105 38.17 26.85 14.86
N ASP A 106 37.70 26.93 16.10
CA ASP A 106 38.54 26.87 17.29
C ASP A 106 39.24 25.50 17.44
N VAL A 107 38.63 24.41 16.96
CA VAL A 107 39.31 23.10 16.88
C VAL A 107 40.41 23.09 15.82
N ILE A 108 40.14 23.66 14.64
CA ILE A 108 41.12 23.74 13.55
C ILE A 108 42.33 24.60 13.97
N ASP A 109 42.08 25.80 14.52
CA ASP A 109 43.12 26.77 14.91
C ASP A 109 44.03 26.24 16.03
N ARG A 110 43.58 25.26 16.83
CA ARG A 110 44.37 24.60 17.89
C ARG A 110 45.05 23.30 17.44
N SER A 111 44.83 22.88 16.20
CA SER A 111 45.39 21.64 15.64
C SER A 111 46.69 21.86 14.84
N ASP A 112 47.09 23.12 14.62
CA ASP A 112 48.39 23.55 14.08
C ASP A 112 49.43 23.77 15.21
#